data_AF-A0A933VCT6-F1
#
_entry.id   AF-A0A933VCT6-F1
#
_cell.length_a   1.000
_cell.length_b   1.000
_cell.length_c   1.000
_cell.angle_alpha   90.00
_cell.angle_beta   90.00
_cell.angle_gamma   90.00
#
_symmetry.space_group_name_H-M   'P 1'
#
loop_
_entity.id
_entity.type
_entity.pdbx_description
1 polymer ?
#
loop_
_entity_poly.entity_id
_entity_poly.type
_entity_poly.pdbx_seq_one_letter_code
_entity_poly.pdbx_strand_id
1 'polypeptide(L)'
;MFFSQVVVVLFMWFVERRLSTEGLKEWGGRIFITSVLFAPFNINGAIVTVLGSAENQNGSVYSVASLFQSGTKDTVSLLFSGYQHAGQNASVVLGVSGYQEAGRNANIGVGVSVYQNAGRRALVLLGVSGYQYADQDAVVIIGVSAYQHAGREADVAAGVSGYQYARDETVFGLGVFGYQQTGGGAVAIFSVSGYQEAGERAIMIIGVSGYQKDKSGEKLFVFPSSF
;
A
#
# COMPACT_ATOMS: atom_id res chain seq x y z
N MET A 1 3.53 -0.18 -26.33
CA MET A 1 2.23 -0.01 -25.63
C MET A 1 1.00 -0.43 -26.45
N PHE A 2 0.93 -0.15 -27.75
CA PHE A 2 -0.23 -0.52 -28.59
C PHE A 2 -0.56 -2.02 -28.67
N PHE A 3 0.43 -2.90 -28.55
CA PHE A 3 0.23 -4.34 -28.76
C PHE A 3 -0.64 -5.01 -27.67
N SER A 4 -0.50 -4.65 -26.39
CA SER A 4 -1.30 -5.27 -25.33
C SER A 4 -2.77 -4.82 -25.37
N GLN A 5 -3.03 -3.57 -25.73
CA GLN A 5 -4.39 -3.03 -25.87
C GLN A 5 -5.14 -3.69 -27.03
N VAL A 6 -4.47 -3.90 -28.16
CA VAL A 6 -5.04 -4.60 -29.32
C VAL A 6 -5.38 -6.05 -28.96
N VAL A 7 -4.52 -6.75 -28.20
CA VAL A 7 -4.78 -8.12 -27.77
C VAL A 7 -5.99 -8.20 -26.82
N VAL A 8 -6.13 -7.28 -25.86
CA VAL A 8 -7.29 -7.25 -24.95
C VAL A 8 -8.59 -6.97 -25.71
N VAL A 9 -8.57 -6.00 -26.63
CA VAL A 9 -9.75 -5.66 -27.46
C VAL A 9 -10.12 -6.83 -28.38
N LEU A 10 -9.13 -7.49 -29.00
CA LEU A 10 -9.36 -8.68 -29.84
C LEU A 10 -9.83 -9.90 -29.04
N PHE A 11 -9.32 -10.07 -27.82
CA PHE A 11 -9.74 -11.15 -26.92
C PHE A 11 -11.17 -10.94 -26.42
N MET A 12 -11.53 -9.72 -26.00
CA MET A 12 -12.90 -9.37 -25.65
C MET A 12 -13.84 -9.58 -26.85
N TRP A 13 -13.43 -9.16 -28.05
CA TRP A 13 -14.16 -9.43 -29.28
C TRP A 13 -14.38 -10.94 -29.51
N PHE A 14 -13.36 -11.76 -29.32
CA PHE A 14 -13.47 -13.22 -29.49
C PHE A 14 -14.41 -13.87 -28.47
N VAL A 15 -14.33 -13.49 -27.20
CA VAL A 15 -15.15 -14.04 -26.11
C VAL A 15 -16.62 -13.64 -26.29
N GLU A 16 -16.89 -12.37 -26.57
CA GLU A 16 -18.25 -11.82 -26.66
C GLU A 16 -18.96 -12.26 -27.95
N ARG A 17 -18.22 -12.47 -29.06
CA ARG A 17 -18.78 -12.99 -30.31
C ARG A 17 -19.27 -14.45 -30.20
N ARG A 18 -18.73 -15.21 -29.23
CA ARG A 18 -19.24 -16.54 -28.90
C ARG A 18 -20.56 -16.52 -28.11
N LEU A 19 -20.94 -15.36 -27.56
CA LEU A 19 -22.03 -15.22 -26.59
C LEU A 19 -23.20 -14.34 -27.09
N SER A 20 -23.04 -13.61 -28.21
CA SER A 20 -24.00 -12.59 -28.67
C SER A 20 -24.60 -12.87 -30.05
N THR A 21 -25.91 -12.62 -30.20
CA THR A 21 -26.68 -12.64 -31.46
C THR A 21 -26.95 -11.23 -32.03
N GLU A 22 -26.29 -10.19 -31.50
CA GLU A 22 -26.57 -8.78 -31.82
C GLU A 22 -26.03 -8.30 -33.17
N GLY A 23 -26.64 -7.22 -33.69
CA GLY A 23 -26.31 -6.62 -34.99
C GLY A 23 -25.09 -5.69 -34.99
N LEU A 24 -24.47 -5.51 -36.16
CA LEU A 24 -23.22 -4.75 -36.38
C LEU A 24 -23.19 -3.32 -35.81
N LYS A 25 -24.34 -2.63 -35.69
CA LYS A 25 -24.42 -1.25 -35.17
C LYS A 25 -24.20 -1.18 -33.65
N GLU A 26 -24.76 -2.10 -32.87
CA GLU A 26 -24.55 -2.15 -31.41
C GLU A 26 -23.10 -2.53 -31.08
N TRP A 27 -22.54 -3.44 -31.87
CA TRP A 27 -21.12 -3.82 -31.80
C TRP A 27 -20.16 -2.66 -32.03
N GLY A 28 -20.43 -1.82 -33.04
CA GLY A 28 -19.60 -0.65 -33.31
C GLY A 28 -19.54 0.32 -32.13
N GLY A 29 -20.69 0.56 -31.47
CA GLY A 29 -20.76 1.41 -30.29
C GLY A 29 -19.99 0.86 -29.09
N ARG A 30 -20.12 -0.44 -28.80
CA ARG A 30 -19.41 -1.09 -27.68
C ARG A 30 -17.90 -1.07 -27.89
N ILE A 31 -17.43 -1.43 -29.08
CA ILE A 31 -15.99 -1.40 -29.40
C ILE A 31 -15.44 0.02 -29.26
N PHE A 32 -16.19 1.03 -29.71
CA PHE A 32 -15.79 2.43 -29.57
C PHE A 32 -15.67 2.83 -28.09
N ILE A 33 -16.69 2.57 -27.27
CA ILE A 33 -16.68 2.88 -25.83
C ILE A 33 -15.52 2.16 -25.13
N THR A 34 -15.36 0.86 -25.37
CA THR A 34 -14.25 0.08 -24.80
C THR A 34 -12.91 0.68 -25.21
N SER A 35 -12.72 1.01 -26.49
CA SER A 35 -11.48 1.62 -26.96
C SER A 35 -11.17 2.94 -26.25
N VAL A 36 -12.18 3.78 -26.01
CA VAL A 36 -12.05 5.05 -25.27
C VAL A 36 -11.66 4.80 -23.80
N LEU A 37 -12.24 3.79 -23.14
CA LEU A 37 -11.91 3.47 -21.74
C LEU A 37 -10.44 3.04 -21.55
N PHE A 38 -9.87 2.34 -22.52
CA PHE A 38 -8.48 1.89 -22.48
C PHE A 38 -7.50 2.90 -23.10
N ALA A 39 -7.99 3.94 -23.77
CA ALA A 39 -7.13 4.94 -24.40
C ALA A 39 -6.38 5.76 -23.35
N PRO A 40 -5.08 6.05 -23.57
CA PRO A 40 -4.33 7.02 -22.79
C PRO A 40 -4.54 8.42 -23.37
N PHE A 41 -4.91 9.38 -22.52
CA PHE A 41 -5.07 10.79 -22.87
C PHE A 41 -3.96 11.61 -22.22
N ASN A 42 -3.23 12.41 -23.01
CA ASN A 42 -2.27 13.34 -22.46
C ASN A 42 -2.96 14.66 -22.11
N ILE A 43 -3.00 15.00 -20.82
CA ILE A 43 -3.57 16.24 -20.29
C ILE A 43 -2.47 16.95 -19.52
N ASN A 44 -1.99 18.08 -20.04
CA ASN A 44 -0.94 18.90 -19.41
C ASN A 44 0.34 18.12 -19.05
N GLY A 45 0.72 17.13 -19.88
CA GLY A 45 1.91 16.31 -19.65
C GLY A 45 1.71 15.13 -18.69
N ALA A 46 0.49 14.92 -18.17
CA ALA A 46 0.11 13.71 -17.46
C ALA A 46 -0.65 12.76 -18.39
N ILE A 47 -0.47 11.46 -18.22
CA ILE A 47 -1.29 10.45 -18.92
C ILE A 47 -2.46 10.08 -18.03
N VAL A 48 -3.67 10.20 -18.56
CA VAL A 48 -4.92 9.82 -17.89
C VAL A 48 -5.56 8.68 -18.67
N THR A 49 -5.99 7.63 -17.98
CA THR A 49 -6.71 6.49 -18.60
C THR A 49 -7.77 5.95 -17.65
N VAL A 50 -8.80 5.29 -18.15
CA VAL A 50 -9.81 4.69 -17.27
C VAL A 50 -9.39 3.28 -16.89
N LEU A 51 -9.17 2.40 -17.87
CA LEU A 51 -8.84 0.98 -17.66
C LEU A 51 -7.50 0.56 -18.28
N GLY A 52 -6.73 1.53 -18.81
CA GLY A 52 -5.49 1.28 -19.52
C GLY A 52 -4.25 1.18 -18.63
N SER A 53 -3.24 0.48 -19.15
CA SER A 53 -1.87 0.61 -18.65
C SER A 53 -1.17 1.77 -19.34
N ALA A 54 -0.36 2.53 -18.61
CA ALA A 54 0.28 3.73 -19.13
C ALA A 54 1.69 3.95 -18.56
N GLU A 55 2.57 4.54 -19.36
CA GLU A 55 3.95 4.85 -19.00
C GLU A 55 4.23 6.28 -19.45
N ASN A 56 4.67 7.12 -18.52
CA ASN A 56 4.98 8.50 -18.78
C ASN A 56 6.43 8.82 -18.39
N GLN A 57 7.27 9.01 -19.40
CA GLN A 57 8.69 9.29 -19.22
C GLN A 57 8.95 10.68 -18.61
N ASN A 58 8.01 11.62 -18.73
CA ASN A 58 8.23 13.02 -18.33
C ASN A 58 7.14 13.56 -17.38
N GLY A 59 6.32 12.70 -16.79
CA GLY A 59 5.20 13.15 -15.99
C GLY A 59 4.49 12.07 -15.19
N SER A 60 3.27 12.41 -14.77
CA SER A 60 2.44 11.56 -13.93
C SER A 60 1.53 10.65 -14.75
N VAL A 61 1.05 9.58 -14.13
CA VAL A 61 0.02 8.69 -14.67
C VAL A 61 -1.15 8.64 -13.70
N TYR A 62 -2.36 8.90 -14.19
CA TYR A 62 -3.60 8.80 -13.44
C TYR A 62 -4.50 7.76 -14.09
N SER A 63 -4.99 6.81 -13.31
CA SER A 63 -5.90 5.79 -13.78
C SER A 63 -7.11 5.61 -12.86
N VAL A 64 -8.22 5.10 -13.40
CA VAL A 64 -9.28 4.54 -12.53
C VAL A 64 -8.86 3.14 -12.10
N ALA A 65 -8.48 2.30 -13.05
CA ALA A 65 -7.87 1.00 -12.82
C ALA A 65 -6.79 0.73 -13.86
N SER A 66 -5.66 0.15 -13.45
CA SER A 66 -4.58 -0.22 -14.37
C SER A 66 -3.97 -1.56 -13.97
N LEU A 67 -3.52 -2.37 -14.94
CA LEU A 67 -2.67 -3.52 -14.60
C LEU A 67 -1.24 -3.07 -14.33
N PHE A 68 -0.79 -2.04 -15.04
CA PHE A 68 0.55 -1.49 -14.95
C PHE A 68 0.52 0.02 -15.18
N GLN A 69 1.18 0.77 -14.31
CA GLN A 69 1.43 2.19 -14.52
C GLN A 69 2.83 2.58 -14.08
N SER A 70 3.49 3.43 -14.87
CA SER A 70 4.82 3.95 -14.57
C SER A 70 4.93 5.44 -14.90
N GLY A 71 5.45 6.25 -13.99
CA GLY A 71 5.62 7.69 -14.20
C GLY A 71 6.86 8.22 -13.50
N THR A 72 7.53 9.22 -14.08
CA THR A 72 8.68 9.86 -13.42
C THR A 72 8.29 10.82 -12.30
N LYS A 73 7.00 11.18 -12.20
CA LYS A 73 6.43 11.96 -11.10
C LYS A 73 5.51 11.08 -10.26
N ASP A 74 4.20 11.29 -10.36
CA ASP A 74 3.22 10.58 -9.55
C ASP A 74 2.52 9.50 -10.37
N THR A 75 2.20 8.37 -9.75
CA THR A 75 1.23 7.44 -10.29
C THR A 75 0.09 7.27 -9.30
N VAL A 76 -1.13 7.46 -9.78
CA VAL A 76 -2.34 7.43 -8.95
C VAL A 76 -3.38 6.56 -9.62
N SER A 77 -3.88 5.55 -8.92
CA SER A 77 -5.08 4.82 -9.34
C SER A 77 -6.23 5.08 -8.39
N LEU A 78 -7.46 5.18 -8.91
CA LEU A 78 -8.63 5.32 -8.05
C LEU A 78 -8.96 4.00 -7.36
N LEU A 79 -9.11 2.92 -8.13
CA LEU A 79 -9.72 1.64 -7.71
C LEU A 79 -8.76 0.47 -7.65
N PHE A 80 -7.88 0.36 -8.64
CA PHE A 80 -7.03 -0.80 -8.77
C PHE A 80 -5.72 -0.47 -9.46
N SER A 81 -4.64 -1.03 -8.95
CA SER A 81 -3.42 -1.16 -9.72
C SER A 81 -2.69 -2.47 -9.48
N GLY A 82 -2.34 -3.17 -10.55
CA GLY A 82 -1.51 -4.37 -10.46
C GLY A 82 -0.08 -4.01 -10.02
N TYR A 83 0.57 -3.14 -10.79
CA TYR A 83 1.91 -2.63 -10.53
C TYR A 83 1.98 -1.12 -10.77
N GLN A 84 2.52 -0.39 -9.80
CA GLN A 84 2.77 1.05 -9.86
C GLN A 84 4.25 1.34 -9.65
N HIS A 85 4.85 2.10 -10.57
CA HIS A 85 6.16 2.70 -10.37
C HIS A 85 6.07 4.22 -10.49
N ALA A 86 6.56 4.94 -9.48
CA ALA A 86 6.56 6.39 -9.45
C ALA A 86 7.93 6.94 -9.03
N GLY A 87 8.47 7.89 -9.79
CA GLY A 87 9.67 8.61 -9.37
C GLY A 87 9.46 9.43 -8.09
N GLN A 88 8.22 9.82 -7.78
CA GLN A 88 7.85 10.53 -6.55
C GLN A 88 6.84 9.75 -5.73
N ASN A 89 5.56 9.75 -6.11
CA ASN A 89 4.50 9.16 -5.28
C ASN A 89 3.68 8.11 -6.05
N ALA A 90 3.58 6.91 -5.50
CA ALA A 90 2.63 5.89 -5.93
C ALA A 90 1.43 5.92 -4.98
N SER A 91 0.20 5.93 -5.50
CA SER A 91 -0.99 6.03 -4.64
C SER A 91 -2.19 5.28 -5.20
N VAL A 92 -2.93 4.63 -4.30
CA VAL A 92 -4.31 4.20 -4.54
C VAL A 92 -5.23 4.97 -3.60
N VAL A 93 -6.25 5.61 -4.15
CA VAL A 93 -7.20 6.39 -3.35
C VAL A 93 -8.19 5.48 -2.63
N LEU A 94 -8.85 4.58 -3.35
CA LEU A 94 -9.85 3.65 -2.84
C LEU A 94 -9.76 2.30 -3.56
N GLY A 95 -9.07 1.31 -3.00
CA GLY A 95 -9.15 -0.05 -3.51
C GLY A 95 -7.86 -0.82 -3.33
N VAL A 96 -7.41 -1.51 -4.38
CA VAL A 96 -6.37 -2.53 -4.24
C VAL A 96 -5.13 -2.21 -5.05
N SER A 97 -3.97 -2.29 -4.41
CA SER A 97 -2.67 -2.32 -5.09
C SER A 97 -2.00 -3.67 -4.92
N GLY A 98 -1.51 -4.24 -6.03
CA GLY A 98 -0.60 -5.38 -5.98
C GLY A 98 0.79 -4.95 -5.50
N TYR A 99 1.44 -4.06 -6.26
CA TYR A 99 2.79 -3.61 -5.96
C TYR A 99 2.94 -2.12 -6.18
N GLN A 100 3.50 -1.40 -5.21
CA GLN A 100 3.83 0.02 -5.31
C GLN A 100 5.32 0.23 -5.07
N GLU A 101 5.98 0.87 -6.02
CA GLU A 101 7.34 1.37 -5.87
C GLU A 101 7.34 2.88 -6.08
N ALA A 102 7.83 3.60 -5.09
CA ALA A 102 7.85 5.06 -5.11
C ALA A 102 9.21 5.59 -4.66
N GLY A 103 9.78 6.52 -5.42
CA GLY A 103 10.99 7.23 -5.01
C GLY A 103 10.82 8.05 -3.72
N ARG A 104 9.58 8.41 -3.37
CA ARG A 104 9.26 9.14 -2.13
C ARG A 104 8.18 8.44 -1.30
N ASN A 105 6.92 8.42 -1.74
CA ASN A 105 5.84 7.89 -0.90
C ASN A 105 4.95 6.88 -1.63
N ALA A 106 4.63 5.76 -0.99
CA ALA A 106 3.63 4.79 -1.43
C ALA A 106 2.42 4.86 -0.50
N ASN A 107 1.24 5.21 -1.02
CA ASN A 107 0.07 5.51 -0.19
C ASN A 107 -1.17 4.71 -0.59
N ILE A 108 -1.88 4.19 0.40
CA ILE A 108 -3.28 3.76 0.26
C ILE A 108 -4.16 4.69 1.10
N GLY A 109 -5.16 5.30 0.49
CA GLY A 109 -6.22 6.00 1.22
C GLY A 109 -7.12 5.01 1.93
N VAL A 110 -7.92 4.27 1.17
CA VAL A 110 -8.77 3.20 1.68
C VAL A 110 -8.53 1.92 0.87
N GLY A 111 -8.28 0.79 1.53
CA GLY A 111 -8.28 -0.52 0.88
C GLY A 111 -7.06 -1.37 1.21
N VAL A 112 -6.49 -2.02 0.21
CA VAL A 112 -5.48 -3.08 0.41
C VAL A 112 -4.24 -2.81 -0.42
N SER A 113 -3.06 -2.90 0.20
CA SER A 113 -1.79 -3.04 -0.51
C SER A 113 -1.16 -4.38 -0.19
N VAL A 114 -0.81 -5.15 -1.22
CA VAL A 114 -0.03 -6.37 -1.00
C VAL A 114 1.43 -6.01 -0.68
N TYR A 115 2.02 -5.09 -1.44
CA TYR A 115 3.40 -4.65 -1.23
C TYR A 115 3.61 -3.16 -1.50
N GLN A 116 4.32 -2.47 -0.61
CA GLN A 116 4.75 -1.09 -0.74
C GLN A 116 6.26 -0.99 -0.51
N ASN A 117 6.96 -0.33 -1.43
CA ASN A 117 8.36 0.09 -1.28
C ASN A 117 8.45 1.59 -1.56
N ALA A 118 8.95 2.33 -0.58
CA ALA A 118 9.03 3.79 -0.66
C ALA A 118 10.39 4.32 -0.18
N GLY A 119 11.00 5.23 -0.94
CA GLY A 119 12.23 5.92 -0.53
C GLY A 119 12.06 6.87 0.67
N ARG A 120 10.84 7.08 1.15
CA ARG A 120 10.56 7.86 2.36
C ARG A 120 9.47 7.24 3.20
N ARG A 121 8.24 7.13 2.69
CA ARG A 121 7.09 6.71 3.50
C ARG A 121 6.18 5.71 2.79
N ALA A 122 5.88 4.62 3.46
CA ALA A 122 4.80 3.71 3.10
C ALA A 122 3.61 3.95 4.05
N LEU A 123 2.44 4.31 3.52
CA LEU A 123 1.27 4.68 4.31
C LEU A 123 0.04 3.87 3.87
N VAL A 124 -0.71 3.36 4.85
CA VAL A 124 -2.10 2.96 4.69
C VAL A 124 -2.94 3.75 5.70
N LEU A 125 -3.86 4.58 5.21
CA LEU A 125 -4.75 5.34 6.08
C LEU A 125 -5.85 4.44 6.67
N LEU A 126 -6.58 3.72 5.82
CA LEU A 126 -7.58 2.75 6.26
C LEU A 126 -7.46 1.46 5.45
N GLY A 127 -7.22 0.34 6.13
CA GLY A 127 -7.35 -0.99 5.53
C GLY A 127 -6.18 -1.91 5.83
N VAL A 128 -5.69 -2.63 4.81
CA VAL A 128 -4.76 -3.75 5.00
C VAL A 128 -3.48 -3.52 4.22
N SER A 129 -2.34 -3.71 4.89
CA SER A 129 -1.04 -3.84 4.25
C SER A 129 -0.46 -5.23 4.47
N GLY A 130 -0.02 -5.87 3.40
CA GLY A 130 0.79 -7.10 3.47
C GLY A 130 2.22 -6.78 3.91
N TYR A 131 2.94 -6.02 3.08
CA TYR A 131 4.33 -5.67 3.34
C TYR A 131 4.59 -4.19 3.06
N GLN A 132 5.17 -3.49 4.04
CA GLN A 132 5.62 -2.11 3.91
C GLN A 132 7.13 -2.05 4.12
N TYR A 133 7.86 -1.58 3.12
CA TYR A 133 9.24 -1.12 3.26
C TYR A 133 9.30 0.38 3.01
N ALA A 134 9.96 1.08 3.92
CA ALA A 134 10.23 2.50 3.78
C ALA A 134 11.59 2.88 4.36
N ASP A 135 12.34 3.72 3.65
CA ASP A 135 13.63 4.20 4.16
C ASP A 135 13.48 5.14 5.37
N GLN A 136 12.29 5.70 5.62
CA GLN A 136 12.00 6.45 6.85
C GLN A 136 10.83 5.83 7.60
N ASP A 137 9.60 5.95 7.11
CA ASP A 137 8.41 5.66 7.92
C ASP A 137 7.48 4.64 7.27
N ALA A 138 7.09 3.60 8.02
CA ALA A 138 6.05 2.66 7.62
C ALA A 138 4.85 2.80 8.56
N VAL A 139 3.71 3.23 8.04
CA VAL A 139 2.57 3.66 8.86
C VAL A 139 1.27 3.00 8.41
N VAL A 140 0.51 2.49 9.39
CA VAL A 140 -0.92 2.18 9.23
C VAL A 140 -1.71 2.97 10.27
N ILE A 141 -2.65 3.80 9.83
CA ILE A 141 -3.45 4.59 10.77
C ILE A 141 -4.55 3.71 11.38
N ILE A 142 -5.41 3.12 10.54
CA ILE A 142 -6.43 2.17 10.99
C ILE A 142 -6.39 0.91 10.13
N GLY A 143 -6.22 -0.24 10.76
CA GLY A 143 -6.45 -1.53 10.13
C GLY A 143 -5.38 -2.57 10.43
N VAL A 144 -4.95 -3.31 9.41
CA VAL A 144 -4.07 -4.47 9.59
C VAL A 144 -2.76 -4.27 8.84
N SER A 145 -1.64 -4.50 9.52
CA SER A 145 -0.33 -4.59 8.89
C SER A 145 0.28 -5.96 9.17
N ALA A 146 0.62 -6.74 8.14
CA ALA A 146 1.27 -8.02 8.39
C ALA A 146 2.77 -7.82 8.69
N TYR A 147 3.45 -6.97 7.93
CA TYR A 147 4.87 -6.68 8.11
C TYR A 147 5.24 -5.23 7.76
N GLN A 148 5.96 -4.57 8.66
CA GLN A 148 6.52 -3.23 8.47
C GLN A 148 8.04 -3.26 8.68
N HIS A 149 8.78 -2.67 7.75
CA HIS A 149 10.20 -2.37 7.87
C HIS A 149 10.43 -0.91 7.54
N ALA A 150 10.97 -0.19 8.53
CA ALA A 150 11.22 1.23 8.43
C ALA A 150 12.67 1.55 8.78
N GLY A 151 13.27 2.49 8.05
CA GLY A 151 14.59 3.01 8.40
C GLY A 151 14.58 3.90 9.64
N ARG A 152 13.41 4.42 10.05
CA ARG A 152 13.23 5.33 11.19
C ARG A 152 12.10 4.89 12.12
N GLU A 153 10.86 4.92 11.63
CA GLU A 153 9.65 4.72 12.45
C GLU A 153 8.68 3.71 11.82
N ALA A 154 8.20 2.73 12.59
CA ALA A 154 7.14 1.82 12.16
C ALA A 154 5.94 1.87 13.11
N ASP A 155 4.82 2.37 12.59
CA ASP A 155 3.67 2.78 13.40
C ASP A 155 2.37 2.10 12.98
N VAL A 156 1.59 1.70 13.98
CA VAL A 156 0.17 1.34 13.83
C VAL A 156 -0.63 2.07 14.89
N ALA A 157 -1.49 3.01 14.47
CA ALA A 157 -2.26 3.79 15.44
C ALA A 157 -3.43 2.97 16.04
N ALA A 158 -4.18 2.23 15.21
CA ALA A 158 -5.20 1.31 15.68
C ALA A 158 -5.37 0.08 14.78
N GLY A 159 -5.47 -1.10 15.39
CA GLY A 159 -5.88 -2.33 14.71
C GLY A 159 -5.01 -3.53 15.07
N VAL A 160 -4.44 -4.19 14.05
CA VAL A 160 -3.64 -5.41 14.24
C VAL A 160 -2.32 -5.30 13.49
N SER A 161 -1.21 -5.62 14.16
CA SER A 161 0.10 -5.73 13.52
C SER A 161 0.73 -7.10 13.71
N GLY A 162 1.25 -7.70 12.64
CA GLY A 162 2.06 -8.92 12.74
C GLY A 162 3.44 -8.62 13.29
N TYR A 163 4.22 -7.88 12.50
CA TYR A 163 5.61 -7.56 12.80
C TYR A 163 5.94 -6.11 12.44
N GLN A 164 6.58 -5.40 13.37
CA GLN A 164 7.09 -4.04 13.15
C GLN A 164 8.59 -4.01 13.43
N TYR A 165 9.35 -3.57 12.43
CA TYR A 165 10.76 -3.26 12.59
C TYR A 165 11.03 -1.81 12.23
N ALA A 166 11.81 -1.15 13.08
CA ALA A 166 12.37 0.16 12.81
C ALA A 166 13.78 0.28 13.37
N ARG A 167 14.59 1.22 12.90
CA ARG A 167 15.89 1.50 13.55
C ARG A 167 15.74 2.33 14.80
N ASP A 168 14.85 3.32 14.77
CA ASP A 168 14.71 4.29 15.86
C ASP A 168 13.50 3.93 16.72
N GLU A 169 12.28 3.94 16.18
CA GLU A 169 11.09 3.77 17.02
C GLU A 169 10.01 2.87 16.39
N THR A 170 9.36 2.07 17.23
CA THR A 170 8.13 1.38 16.87
C THR A 170 7.01 1.82 17.80
N VAL A 171 5.89 2.28 17.23
CA VAL A 171 4.74 2.73 18.01
C VAL A 171 3.50 1.91 17.65
N PHE A 172 2.83 1.40 18.68
CA PHE A 172 1.56 0.73 18.54
C PHE A 172 0.54 1.33 19.51
N GLY A 173 -0.57 1.86 18.97
CA GLY A 173 -1.50 2.69 19.73
C GLY A 173 -2.69 1.97 20.37
N LEU A 174 -3.45 1.16 19.62
CA LEU A 174 -4.64 0.46 20.12
C LEU A 174 -4.81 -0.88 19.39
N GLY A 175 -5.03 -1.95 20.14
CA GLY A 175 -5.36 -3.27 19.57
C GLY A 175 -4.32 -4.33 19.90
N VAL A 176 -3.92 -5.11 18.90
CA VAL A 176 -3.06 -6.29 19.12
C VAL A 176 -1.87 -6.28 18.19
N PHE A 177 -0.68 -6.59 18.70
CA PHE A 177 0.46 -6.87 17.85
C PHE A 177 1.23 -8.13 18.24
N GLY A 178 1.80 -8.78 17.24
CA GLY A 178 2.65 -9.96 17.43
C GLY A 178 4.01 -9.57 17.98
N TYR A 179 4.74 -8.76 17.22
CA TYR A 179 6.16 -8.50 17.49
C TYR A 179 6.59 -7.09 17.11
N GLN A 180 7.32 -6.43 18.01
CA GLN A 180 8.03 -5.17 17.77
C GLN A 180 9.53 -5.38 17.99
N GLN A 181 10.35 -4.89 17.05
CA GLN A 181 11.80 -4.82 17.20
C GLN A 181 12.33 -3.48 16.72
N THR A 182 13.14 -2.87 17.58
CA THR A 182 13.75 -1.58 17.27
C THR A 182 15.12 -1.42 17.89
N GLY A 183 15.99 -0.62 17.26
CA GLY A 183 17.27 -0.21 17.85
C GLY A 183 17.11 0.88 18.92
N GLY A 184 16.05 1.67 18.84
CA GLY A 184 15.72 2.73 19.79
C GLY A 184 14.62 2.32 20.77
N GLY A 185 13.46 2.97 20.67
CA GLY A 185 12.32 2.83 21.59
C GLY A 185 11.14 2.05 21.01
N ALA A 186 10.59 1.09 21.77
CA ALA A 186 9.33 0.43 21.46
C ALA A 186 8.23 0.93 22.40
N VAL A 187 7.13 1.44 21.85
CA VAL A 187 6.00 1.98 22.62
C VAL A 187 4.72 1.26 22.25
N ALA A 188 4.06 0.75 23.29
CA ALA A 188 2.78 0.07 23.23
C ALA A 188 1.78 0.76 24.16
N ILE A 189 0.70 1.29 23.57
CA ILE A 189 -0.41 1.95 24.27
C ILE A 189 -1.66 1.08 24.07
N PHE A 190 -2.57 1.03 25.03
CA PHE A 190 -3.85 0.30 24.98
C PHE A 190 -3.84 -1.01 24.17
N SER A 191 -2.89 -1.90 24.45
CA SER A 191 -2.62 -3.02 23.54
C SER A 191 -2.29 -4.34 24.22
N VAL A 192 -2.48 -5.41 23.48
CA VAL A 192 -1.95 -6.73 23.81
C VAL A 192 -0.81 -7.04 22.87
N SER A 193 0.34 -7.43 23.41
CA SER A 193 1.53 -7.74 22.63
C SER A 193 2.07 -9.14 22.90
N GLY A 194 2.53 -9.82 21.85
CA GLY A 194 3.32 -11.03 22.00
C GLY A 194 4.71 -10.71 22.55
N TYR A 195 5.44 -9.86 21.84
CA TYR A 195 6.85 -9.59 22.11
C TYR A 195 7.23 -8.14 21.75
N GLN A 196 8.03 -7.52 22.62
CA GLN A 196 8.63 -6.20 22.39
C GLN A 196 10.13 -6.26 22.67
N GLU A 197 10.96 -5.91 21.69
CA GLU A 197 12.40 -5.75 21.87
C GLU A 197 12.85 -4.39 21.38
N ALA A 198 13.50 -3.66 22.27
CA ALA A 198 14.01 -2.33 22.00
C ALA A 198 15.49 -2.27 22.38
N GLY A 199 16.31 -1.68 21.53
CA GLY A 199 17.71 -1.47 21.82
C GLY A 199 17.93 -0.46 22.93
N GLU A 200 16.95 0.41 23.24
CA GLU A 200 16.99 1.39 24.34
C GLU A 200 15.93 1.18 25.42
N ARG A 201 14.65 1.33 25.06
CA ARG A 201 13.54 1.30 26.01
C ARG A 201 12.32 0.66 25.38
N ALA A 202 11.72 -0.30 26.08
CA ALA A 202 10.40 -0.78 25.74
C ALA A 202 9.41 -0.24 26.78
N ILE A 203 8.25 0.23 26.34
CA ILE A 203 7.25 0.87 27.20
C ILE A 203 5.88 0.30 26.87
N MET A 204 5.21 -0.23 27.90
CA MET A 204 3.80 -0.58 27.85
C MET A 204 3.04 0.33 28.81
N ILE A 205 2.16 1.19 28.27
CA ILE A 205 1.42 2.17 29.06
C ILE A 205 0.18 1.54 29.69
N ILE A 206 -0.67 0.92 28.88
CA ILE A 206 -1.88 0.20 29.31
C ILE A 206 -1.98 -1.03 28.40
N GLY A 207 -1.97 -2.24 28.97
CA GLY A 207 -1.95 -3.44 28.14
C GLY A 207 -1.50 -4.70 28.84
N VAL A 208 -1.17 -5.72 28.04
CA VAL A 208 -0.47 -6.91 28.50
C VAL A 208 0.58 -7.28 27.46
N SER A 209 1.82 -7.51 27.90
CA SER A 209 2.87 -8.08 27.05
C SER A 209 3.26 -9.47 27.52
N GLY A 210 3.32 -10.42 26.59
CA GLY A 210 3.91 -11.73 26.87
C GLY A 210 5.40 -11.61 27.23
N TYR A 211 6.14 -10.82 26.47
CA TYR A 211 7.58 -10.62 26.66
C TYR A 211 8.01 -9.19 26.32
N GLN A 212 8.96 -8.67 27.08
CA GLN A 212 9.55 -7.36 26.85
C GLN A 212 11.04 -7.37 27.16
N LYS A 213 11.85 -6.81 26.27
CA LYS A 213 13.30 -6.66 26.44
C LYS A 213 13.76 -5.27 26.04
N ASP A 214 14.61 -4.68 26.88
CA ASP A 214 15.31 -3.43 26.59
C ASP A 214 16.67 -3.35 27.28
N LYS A 215 17.33 -2.17 27.30
CA LYS A 215 18.63 -1.98 27.98
C LYS A 215 18.58 -2.32 29.47
N SER A 216 17.41 -2.26 30.11
CA SER A 216 17.24 -2.59 31.53
C SER A 216 17.16 -4.08 31.81
N GLY A 217 16.99 -4.91 30.78
CA GLY A 217 16.91 -6.36 30.87
C GLY A 217 15.63 -6.93 30.28
N GLU A 218 15.37 -8.21 30.59
CA GLU A 218 14.26 -8.99 30.05
C GLU A 218 13.14 -9.13 31.10
N LYS A 219 11.89 -9.02 30.67
CA LYS A 219 10.68 -9.12 31.50
C LYS A 219 9.67 -10.04 30.82
N LEU A 220 9.10 -10.97 31.59
CA LEU A 220 8.02 -11.86 31.16
C LEU A 220 6.72 -11.43 31.84
N PHE A 221 5.61 -11.39 31.10
CA PHE A 221 4.29 -10.93 31.58
C PHE A 221 4.31 -9.51 32.15
N VAL A 222 4.40 -8.52 31.26
CA VAL A 222 4.37 -7.11 31.65
C VAL A 222 2.92 -6.62 31.71
N PHE A 223 2.54 -6.16 32.90
CA PHE A 223 1.32 -5.38 33.14
C PHE A 223 1.71 -3.90 33.26
N PRO A 224 0.80 -2.97 32.95
CA PRO A 224 1.05 -1.56 33.13
C PRO A 224 1.42 -1.28 34.59
N SER A 225 2.51 -0.55 34.79
CA SER A 225 2.88 -0.05 36.10
C SER A 225 1.76 0.87 36.60
N SER A 226 1.22 0.59 37.78
CA SER A 226 0.27 1.46 38.47
C SER A 226 0.86 2.87 38.53
N PHE A 227 0.16 3.85 37.95
CA PHE A 227 0.49 5.27 38.08
C PHE A 227 0.30 5.74 39.52
#